data_AF-A0AAW2CIH6-F1
#
_entry.id   AF-A0AAW2CIH6-F1
#
_cell.length_a   1.000
_cell.length_b   1.000
_cell.length_c   1.000
_cell.angle_alpha   90.00
_cell.angle_beta   90.00
_cell.angle_gamma   90.00
#
_symmetry.space_group_name_H-M   'P 1'
#
loop_
_entity.id
_entity.type
_entity.pdbx_description
1 polymer ?
#
loop_
_entity_poly.entity_id
_entity_poly.type
_entity_poly.pdbx_seq_one_letter_code
_entity_poly.pdbx_strand_id
1 'polypeptide(L)'
;MASAAHGYNDMEVSPTFDPVMKRARETTLPFYDPKAQCLFDGYRTLPFPFESVGLGSEEEPLQLDIQRVMSFEEIVRVSRSSSSVTKAKDQGVDLLPEEVIKELESAWGGPNVIKTVTLKAFMLAGKVKV
;
A
#
# COMPACT_ATOMS: atom_id res chain seq x y z
N MET A 1 17.10 24.26 2.57
CA MET A 1 16.93 22.82 2.90
C MET A 1 15.68 22.33 2.17
N ALA A 2 15.75 21.15 1.55
CA ALA A 2 14.60 20.52 0.88
C ALA A 2 14.09 19.33 1.71
N SER A 3 12.79 19.10 1.67
CA SER A 3 12.07 18.06 2.40
C SER A 3 11.16 17.30 1.44
N ALA A 4 11.08 15.99 1.60
CA ALA A 4 10.21 15.12 0.81
C ALA A 4 9.52 14.09 1.71
N ALA A 5 8.27 13.81 1.42
CA ALA A 5 7.48 12.73 2.01
C ALA A 5 6.90 11.89 0.89
N HIS A 6 7.04 10.56 0.96
CA HIS A 6 6.47 9.65 -0.03
C HIS A 6 5.78 8.46 0.65
N GLY A 7 4.86 7.83 -0.07
CA GLY A 7 4.09 6.69 0.41
C GLY A 7 3.53 5.88 -0.74
N TYR A 8 2.98 4.72 -0.40
CA TYR A 8 2.24 3.83 -1.29
C TYR A 8 1.04 3.28 -0.52
N ASN A 9 -0.12 3.23 -1.15
CA ASN A 9 -1.37 2.79 -0.50
C ASN A 9 -2.12 1.70 -1.27
N ASP A 10 -1.78 1.46 -2.54
CA ASP A 10 -2.44 0.46 -3.35
C ASP A 10 -1.47 -0.27 -4.30
N MET A 11 -1.91 -1.41 -4.84
CA MET A 11 -1.22 -2.15 -5.90
C MET A 11 -2.23 -2.68 -6.92
N GLU A 12 -1.85 -2.66 -8.18
CA GLU A 12 -2.57 -3.29 -9.30
C GLU A 12 -1.71 -4.39 -9.89
N VAL A 13 -2.31 -5.54 -10.17
CA VAL A 13 -1.62 -6.74 -10.66
C VAL A 13 -2.36 -7.33 -11.85
N SER A 14 -3.62 -7.74 -11.65
CA SER A 14 -4.44 -8.32 -12.71
C SER A 14 -5.92 -8.30 -12.35
N PRO A 15 -6.83 -8.30 -13.35
CA PRO A 15 -8.28 -8.35 -13.11
C PRO A 15 -8.76 -9.55 -12.29
N THR A 16 -7.98 -10.64 -12.25
CA THR A 16 -8.28 -11.84 -11.45
C THR A 16 -7.80 -11.71 -10.00
N PHE A 17 -6.63 -11.11 -9.78
CA PHE A 17 -6.00 -11.03 -8.47
C PHE A 17 -6.52 -9.85 -7.65
N ASP A 18 -6.66 -8.69 -8.28
CA ASP A 18 -6.97 -7.43 -7.61
C ASP A 18 -8.28 -7.49 -6.80
N PRO A 19 -9.38 -8.10 -7.28
CA PRO A 19 -10.60 -8.23 -6.49
C PRO A 19 -10.44 -9.12 -5.25
N VAL A 20 -9.61 -10.15 -5.31
CA VAL A 20 -9.33 -11.05 -4.17
C VAL A 20 -8.48 -10.32 -3.14
N MET A 21 -7.40 -9.68 -3.58
CA MET A 21 -6.53 -8.88 -2.73
C MET A 21 -7.30 -7.74 -2.06
N LYS A 22 -8.21 -7.07 -2.79
CA LYS A 22 -9.07 -6.02 -2.24
C LYS A 22 -9.93 -6.55 -1.08
N ARG A 23 -10.62 -7.67 -1.26
CA ARG A 23 -11.40 -8.30 -0.17
C ARG A 23 -10.52 -8.62 1.04
N ALA A 24 -9.35 -9.22 0.81
CA ALA A 24 -8.41 -9.53 1.88
C ALA A 24 -7.89 -8.27 2.61
N ARG A 25 -7.76 -7.12 1.93
CA ARG A 25 -7.40 -5.85 2.58
C ARG A 25 -8.55 -5.25 3.36
N GLU A 26 -9.79 -5.36 2.89
CA GLU A 26 -10.96 -4.84 3.58
C GLU A 26 -11.14 -5.49 4.97
N THR A 27 -10.75 -6.76 5.14
CA THR A 27 -10.78 -7.42 6.47
C THR A 27 -9.77 -6.83 7.45
N THR A 28 -8.75 -6.10 6.97
CA THR A 28 -7.74 -5.46 7.81
C THR A 28 -8.17 -4.09 8.35
N LEU A 29 -9.23 -3.49 7.79
CA LEU A 29 -9.73 -2.14 8.16
C LEU A 29 -9.98 -1.97 9.67
N PRO A 30 -10.60 -2.93 10.40
CA PRO A 30 -10.84 -2.77 11.84
C PRO A 30 -9.56 -2.68 12.69
N PHE A 31 -8.43 -3.12 12.13
CA PHE A 31 -7.14 -3.18 12.82
C PHE A 31 -6.25 -1.99 12.47
N TYR A 32 -6.69 -1.07 11.62
CA TYR A 32 -5.90 0.08 11.21
C TYR A 32 -5.59 0.99 12.40
N ASP A 33 -4.40 1.61 12.35
CA ASP A 33 -4.11 2.76 13.20
C ASP A 33 -4.82 3.97 12.58
N PRO A 34 -5.70 4.68 13.31
CA PRO A 34 -6.32 5.91 12.81
C PRO A 34 -5.31 6.95 12.31
N LYS A 35 -4.08 6.95 12.85
CA LYS A 35 -2.99 7.83 12.38
C LYS A 35 -2.49 7.50 10.98
N ALA A 36 -2.73 6.28 10.49
CA ALA A 36 -2.39 5.88 9.13
C ALA A 36 -3.39 6.41 8.08
N GLN A 37 -4.49 7.07 8.48
CA GLN A 37 -5.48 7.60 7.55
C GLN A 37 -4.87 8.52 6.48
N CYS A 38 -3.89 9.35 6.86
CA CYS A 38 -3.20 10.23 5.90
C CYS A 38 -2.50 9.45 4.77
N LEU A 39 -2.01 8.23 5.04
CA LEU A 39 -1.43 7.36 4.02
C LEU A 39 -2.51 6.85 3.05
N PHE A 40 -3.67 6.44 3.58
CA PHE A 40 -4.79 5.97 2.74
C PHE A 40 -5.37 7.09 1.89
N ASP A 41 -5.43 8.31 2.42
CA ASP A 41 -5.84 9.51 1.66
C ASP A 41 -4.79 9.96 0.62
N GLY A 42 -3.63 9.30 0.58
CA GLY A 42 -2.54 9.60 -0.36
C GLY A 42 -1.76 10.87 0.00
N TYR A 43 -1.69 11.23 1.28
CA TYR A 43 -1.17 12.48 1.83
C TYR A 43 -1.93 13.76 1.46
N ARG A 44 -3.14 13.66 0.89
CA ARG A 44 -3.97 14.85 0.62
C ARG A 44 -4.31 15.64 1.88
N THR A 45 -4.45 14.96 3.01
CA THR A 45 -4.80 15.55 4.32
C THR A 45 -3.57 15.81 5.20
N LEU A 46 -2.35 15.55 4.69
CA LEU A 46 -1.12 15.72 5.46
C LEU A 46 -0.64 17.19 5.39
N PRO A 47 -0.58 17.91 6.53
CA PRO A 47 -0.02 19.26 6.55
C PRO A 47 1.44 19.23 6.09
N PHE A 48 1.79 20.06 5.11
CA PHE A 48 3.11 20.08 4.50
C PHE A 48 3.59 21.53 4.35
N PRO A 49 4.21 22.11 5.40
CA PRO A 49 4.50 23.55 5.51
C PRO A 49 5.76 23.97 4.72
N PHE A 50 5.99 23.39 3.55
CA PHE A 50 7.12 23.69 2.67
C PHE A 50 6.63 24.30 1.37
N GLU A 51 7.42 25.22 0.79
CA GLU A 51 7.13 25.77 -0.52
C GLU A 51 7.32 24.67 -1.58
N SER A 52 6.28 24.42 -2.37
CA SER A 52 6.30 23.41 -3.44
C SER A 52 7.46 23.63 -4.40
N VAL A 53 8.08 22.54 -4.83
CA VAL A 53 9.12 22.53 -5.89
C VAL A 53 8.63 21.88 -7.19
N GLY A 54 7.31 21.76 -7.36
CA GLY A 54 6.69 21.16 -8.55
C GLY A 54 6.63 19.64 -8.55
N LEU A 55 6.85 19.00 -7.40
CA LEU A 55 6.81 17.54 -7.21
C LEU A 55 5.81 17.15 -6.10
N GLY A 56 4.58 17.65 -6.25
CA GLY A 56 3.49 17.48 -5.29
C GLY A 56 3.51 18.50 -4.15
N SER A 57 2.33 18.93 -3.72
CA SER A 57 2.11 19.89 -2.63
C SER A 57 0.95 19.47 -1.74
N GLU A 58 0.80 20.14 -0.60
CA GLU A 58 -0.37 19.95 0.29
C GLU A 58 -1.66 19.94 -0.54
N GLU A 59 -2.59 19.02 -0.21
CA GLU A 59 -3.84 18.73 -0.94
C GLU A 59 -3.69 18.15 -2.36
N GLU A 60 -2.58 18.43 -3.05
CA GLU A 60 -2.25 17.94 -4.41
C GLU A 60 -0.94 17.13 -4.46
N PRO A 61 -0.88 15.93 -3.84
CA PRO A 61 0.26 15.03 -3.93
C PRO A 61 0.49 14.54 -5.37
N LEU A 62 1.76 14.49 -5.79
CA LEU A 62 2.14 13.91 -7.07
C LEU A 62 1.89 12.41 -7.04
N GLN A 63 1.01 11.93 -7.93
CA GLN A 63 0.74 10.50 -8.10
C GLN A 63 1.76 9.85 -9.03
N LEU A 64 2.23 8.65 -8.67
CA LEU A 64 3.28 7.93 -9.36
C LEU A 64 2.93 6.44 -9.43
N ASP A 65 3.20 5.81 -10.56
CA ASP A 65 3.11 4.37 -10.72
C ASP A 65 4.51 3.77 -10.67
N ILE A 66 4.75 2.88 -9.70
CA ILE A 66 6.03 2.18 -9.54
C ILE A 66 5.85 0.73 -9.92
N GLN A 67 6.48 0.31 -11.01
CA GLN A 67 6.49 -1.08 -11.42
C GLN A 67 7.54 -1.90 -10.65
N ARG A 68 7.15 -3.09 -10.21
CA ARG A 68 8.00 -4.09 -9.57
C ARG A 68 7.70 -5.47 -10.14
N VAL A 69 8.74 -6.25 -10.39
CA VAL A 69 8.59 -7.67 -10.74
C VAL A 69 8.61 -8.43 -9.44
N MET A 70 7.53 -9.16 -9.13
CA MET A 70 7.36 -9.86 -7.85
C MET A 70 6.87 -11.29 -8.04
N SER A 71 7.27 -12.18 -7.15
CA SER A 71 6.68 -13.51 -6.97
C SER A 71 5.44 -13.46 -6.07
N PHE A 72 4.65 -14.54 -6.09
CA PHE A 72 3.52 -14.67 -5.16
C PHE A 72 3.97 -14.66 -3.69
N GLU A 73 5.06 -15.36 -3.39
CA GLU A 73 5.62 -15.44 -2.03
C GLU A 73 6.00 -14.06 -1.49
N GLU A 74 6.60 -13.21 -2.33
CA GLU A 74 6.96 -11.84 -1.94
C GLU A 74 5.74 -10.99 -1.59
N ILE A 75 4.64 -11.12 -2.34
CA ILE A 75 3.37 -10.43 -2.06
C ILE A 75 2.75 -10.93 -0.75
N VAL A 76 2.77 -12.24 -0.50
CA VAL A 76 2.30 -12.81 0.76
C VAL A 76 3.15 -12.31 1.92
N ARG A 77 4.48 -12.29 1.77
CA ARG A 77 5.41 -11.79 2.78
C ARG A 77 5.15 -10.31 3.10
N VAL A 78 4.98 -9.46 2.10
CA VAL A 78 4.65 -8.05 2.28
C VAL A 78 3.32 -7.91 3.02
N SER A 79 2.30 -8.66 2.60
CA SER A 79 0.98 -8.65 3.25
C SER A 79 1.05 -9.05 4.73
N ARG A 80 1.85 -10.08 5.07
CA ARG A 80 2.06 -10.52 6.45
C ARG A 80 2.83 -9.51 7.31
N SER A 81 3.70 -8.69 6.70
CA SER A 81 4.42 -7.62 7.41
C SER A 81 3.58 -6.37 7.67
N SER A 82 2.33 -6.32 7.18
CA SER A 82 1.42 -5.21 7.47
C SER A 82 1.20 -5.05 8.97
N SER A 83 1.24 -3.82 9.47
CA SER A 83 0.97 -3.49 10.87
C SER A 83 -0.44 -3.93 11.28
N SER A 84 -1.40 -3.81 10.38
CA SER A 84 -2.80 -4.20 10.60
C SER A 84 -2.96 -5.71 10.73
N VAL A 85 -2.24 -6.48 9.90
CA VAL A 85 -2.21 -7.95 9.98
C VAL A 85 -1.52 -8.41 11.26
N THR A 86 -0.41 -7.76 11.61
CA THR A 86 0.32 -8.04 12.86
C THR A 86 -0.57 -7.78 14.07
N LYS A 87 -1.24 -6.62 14.12
CA LYS A 87 -2.16 -6.26 15.22
C LYS A 87 -3.34 -7.22 15.33
N ALA A 88 -3.92 -7.63 14.20
CA ALA A 88 -5.02 -8.61 14.21
C ALA A 88 -4.56 -9.95 14.80
N LYS A 89 -3.37 -10.40 14.41
CA LYS A 89 -2.76 -11.61 14.94
C LYS A 89 -2.49 -11.53 16.44
N ASP A 90 -2.00 -10.38 16.92
CA ASP A 90 -1.81 -10.13 18.37
C ASP A 90 -3.14 -10.18 19.15
N GLN A 91 -4.26 -9.90 18.48
CA GLN A 91 -5.62 -10.01 19.04
C GLN A 91 -6.25 -11.40 18.82
N GLY A 92 -5.49 -12.37 18.31
CA GLY A 92 -5.95 -13.74 18.07
C GLY A 92 -6.77 -13.93 16.80
N VAL A 93 -6.78 -12.95 15.89
CA VAL A 93 -7.49 -13.03 14.61
C VAL A 93 -6.49 -13.27 13.49
N ASP A 94 -6.59 -14.41 12.81
CA ASP A 94 -5.81 -14.68 11.59
C ASP A 94 -6.55 -14.14 10.36
N LEU A 95 -6.02 -13.06 9.77
CA LEU A 95 -6.58 -12.43 8.56
C LEU A 95 -6.03 -13.02 7.27
N LEU A 96 -4.96 -13.82 7.34
CA LEU A 96 -4.36 -14.50 6.20
C LEU A 96 -4.26 -16.01 6.47
N PRO A 97 -5.41 -16.66 6.79
CA PRO A 97 -5.46 -18.10 6.98
C PRO A 97 -5.22 -18.82 5.64
N GLU A 98 -4.99 -20.13 5.70
CA GLU A 98 -4.56 -20.93 4.56
C GLU A 98 -5.52 -20.84 3.36
N GLU A 99 -6.82 -20.77 3.61
CA GLU A 99 -7.85 -20.62 2.59
C GLU A 99 -7.73 -19.30 1.81
N VAL A 100 -7.46 -18.19 2.49
CA VAL A 100 -7.27 -16.88 1.86
C VAL A 100 -5.99 -16.87 1.02
N ILE A 101 -4.91 -17.48 1.54
CA ILE A 101 -3.65 -17.60 0.80
C ILE A 101 -3.83 -18.46 -0.45
N LYS A 102 -4.54 -19.58 -0.37
CA LYS A 102 -4.82 -20.45 -1.54
C LYS A 102 -5.69 -19.74 -2.59
N GLU A 103 -6.68 -18.97 -2.15
CA GLU A 103 -7.50 -18.16 -3.06
C GLU A 103 -6.66 -17.12 -3.79
N LEU A 104 -5.80 -16.40 -3.05
CA LEU A 104 -4.86 -15.43 -3.62
C LEU A 104 -3.87 -16.09 -4.59
N GLU A 105 -3.33 -17.26 -4.25
CA GLU A 105 -2.41 -18.03 -5.11
C GLU A 105 -3.08 -18.46 -6.41
N SER A 106 -4.31 -18.98 -6.31
CA SER A 106 -5.10 -19.38 -7.48
C SER A 106 -5.39 -18.18 -8.38
N ALA A 107 -5.74 -17.03 -7.81
CA ALA A 107 -6.02 -15.80 -8.56
C ALA A 107 -4.75 -15.17 -9.18
N TRP A 108 -3.61 -15.38 -8.52
CA TRP A 108 -2.29 -15.05 -9.05
C TRP A 108 -1.90 -15.96 -10.23
N GLY A 109 -2.40 -17.19 -10.27
CA GLY A 109 -2.12 -18.17 -11.33
C GLY A 109 -1.06 -19.19 -10.94
N GLY A 110 -0.80 -19.35 -9.63
CA GLY A 110 0.09 -20.36 -9.07
C GLY A 110 1.38 -19.80 -8.45
N PRO A 111 2.07 -20.59 -7.62
CA PRO A 111 3.11 -20.10 -6.72
C PRO A 111 4.42 -19.73 -7.45
N ASN A 112 4.65 -20.30 -8.63
CA ASN A 112 5.86 -20.07 -9.43
C ASN A 112 5.69 -18.96 -10.48
N VAL A 113 4.52 -18.31 -10.55
CA VAL A 113 4.28 -17.23 -11.50
C VAL A 113 4.89 -15.94 -10.97
N ILE A 114 5.64 -15.26 -11.84
CA ILE A 114 6.17 -13.92 -11.59
C ILE A 114 5.30 -12.92 -12.36
N LYS A 115 4.94 -11.81 -11.71
CA LYS A 115 4.16 -10.74 -12.35
C LYS A 115 4.79 -9.39 -12.15
N THR A 116 4.47 -8.48 -13.07
CA THR A 116 4.66 -7.05 -12.84
C THR A 116 3.50 -6.54 -11.98
N VAL A 117 3.85 -5.92 -10.87
CA VAL A 117 2.95 -5.26 -9.92
C VAL A 117 3.16 -3.77 -10.03
N THR A 118 2.09 -3.02 -10.17
CA THR A 118 2.11 -1.55 -10.20
C THR A 118 1.70 -1.03 -8.83
N LEU A 119 2.65 -0.50 -8.07
CA LEU A 119 2.39 0.16 -6.80
C LEU A 119 1.93 1.59 -7.07
N LYS A 120 0.80 1.99 -6.48
CA LYS A 120 0.30 3.37 -6.51
C LYS A 120 0.99 4.15 -5.40
N ALA A 121 1.91 5.02 -5.81
CA ALA A 121 2.72 5.83 -4.94
C ALA A 121 2.32 7.31 -5.04
N PHE A 122 2.63 8.07 -4.00
CA PHE A 122 2.39 9.49 -3.93
C PHE A 122 3.52 10.19 -3.21
N MET A 123 3.76 11.44 -3.55
CA MET A 123 4.87 12.23 -3.00
C MET A 123 4.49 13.70 -2.84
N LEU A 124 5.07 14.29 -1.79
CA LEU A 124 5.13 15.72 -1.53
C LEU A 124 6.60 16.12 -1.47
N ALA A 125 6.97 17.24 -2.11
CA ALA A 125 8.31 17.77 -2.01
C ALA A 125 8.29 19.29 -1.97
N GLY A 126 9.10 19.86 -1.08
CA GLY A 126 9.19 21.29 -0.92
C GLY A 126 10.50 21.75 -0.30
N LYS A 127 10.69 23.06 -0.27
CA LYS A 127 11.83 23.72 0.35
C LYS A 127 11.35 24.63 1.48
N VAL A 128 12.22 24.86 2.45
CA VAL A 128 11.97 25.85 3.51
C VAL A 128 11.88 27.24 2.89
N LYS A 129 10.85 28.01 3.25
CA LYS A 129 10.73 29.43 2.88
C LYS A 129 11.95 30.19 3.43
N VAL A 130 12.63 30.93 2.57
CA VAL A 130 13.74 31.83 2.94
C VAL A 130 13.19 33.23 3.18
#